data_AF-A0A2N3VBH2-F1
#
_entry.id   AF-A0A2N3VBH2-F1
#
_cell.length_a   1.000
_cell.length_b   1.000
_cell.length_c   1.000
_cell.angle_alpha   90.00
_cell.angle_beta   90.00
_cell.angle_gamma   90.00
#
_symmetry.space_group_name_H-M   'P 1'
#
loop_
_entity.id
_entity.type
_entity.pdbx_description
1 polymer ?
#
loop_
_entity_poly.entity_id
_entity_poly.type
_entity_poly.pdbx_seq_one_letter_code
_entity_poly.pdbx_strand_id
1 'polypeptide(L)'
;MVVAGLAVVGLVGCDSGESTSKGATTTAKPVLWNPCTEISDAALTEAGVDPATEEKGVAGVPQPGWEICGWQGSNYALTVYTTDKPVSYFEQKPGNVNFADVTIADRQGSQFRVQGDTRNLWCDVVFPSEQGVVQLAVGNSAIADGPLEDPCVYLQRAGAVLVPTFPK
;
A
#
# COMPACT_ATOMS: atom_id res chain seq x y z
N MET A 1 13.92 44.34 40.45
CA MET A 1 14.98 45.09 39.75
C MET A 1 14.31 46.06 38.79
N VAL A 2 14.60 47.34 38.95
CA VAL A 2 14.10 48.44 38.13
C VAL A 2 14.97 48.53 36.89
N VAL A 3 14.37 48.56 35.70
CA VAL A 3 14.99 49.22 34.54
C VAL A 3 13.92 50.04 33.84
N ALA A 4 14.15 51.36 33.87
CA ALA A 4 13.38 52.39 33.24
C ALA A 4 14.05 52.85 31.94
N GLY A 5 13.26 53.40 31.02
CA GLY A 5 13.69 54.25 29.88
C GLY A 5 14.09 53.45 28.63
N LEU A 6 13.79 53.86 27.40
CA LEU A 6 13.37 55.15 26.86
C LEU A 6 12.49 54.90 25.61
N ALA A 7 11.50 55.77 25.41
CA ALA A 7 10.80 55.91 24.14
C ALA A 7 11.61 56.82 23.21
N VAL A 8 11.74 56.44 21.93
CA VAL A 8 12.14 57.34 20.84
C VAL A 8 11.13 57.16 19.72
N VAL A 9 10.49 58.26 19.33
CA VAL A 9 9.56 58.34 18.19
C VAL A 9 10.40 58.69 16.95
N GLY A 10 10.18 58.00 15.83
CA GLY A 10 10.85 58.30 14.56
C GLY A 10 10.13 57.70 13.34
N LEU A 11 9.39 58.58 12.65
CA LEU A 11 9.18 58.72 11.20
C LEU A 11 8.89 57.49 10.30
N VAL A 12 7.75 57.60 9.62
CA VAL A 12 7.35 56.96 8.36
C VAL A 12 8.51 56.71 7.37
N GLY A 13 8.62 55.46 6.92
CA GLY A 13 9.30 55.07 5.70
C GLY A 13 8.53 53.90 5.07
N CYS A 14 7.88 54.15 3.92
CA CYS A 14 7.54 53.09 2.98
C CYS A 14 8.86 52.59 2.40
N ASP A 15 9.30 51.40 2.79
CA ASP A 15 10.30 50.66 2.04
C ASP A 15 9.71 49.30 1.66
N SER A 16 9.90 48.97 0.39
CA SER A 16 9.28 47.84 -0.29
C SER A 16 10.26 46.67 -0.23
N GLY A 17 9.84 45.56 0.37
CA GLY A 17 10.68 44.36 0.53
C GLY A 17 10.97 44.15 2.02
N GLU A 18 10.78 42.99 2.62
CA GLU A 18 10.93 41.64 2.11
C GLU A 18 9.88 40.80 2.83
N SER A 19 8.94 40.24 2.08
CA SER A 19 8.08 39.19 2.62
C SER A 19 8.96 38.00 2.95
N THR A 20 9.41 37.88 4.20
CA THR A 20 9.88 36.61 4.74
C THR A 20 8.64 35.73 4.91
N SER A 21 8.08 35.31 3.78
CA SER A 21 7.19 34.18 3.73
C SER A 21 8.05 32.99 4.12
N LYS A 22 7.92 32.52 5.36
CA LYS A 22 8.33 31.17 5.73
C LYS A 22 7.59 30.25 4.78
N GLY A 23 8.21 29.93 3.66
CA GLY A 23 7.73 28.92 2.73
C GLY A 23 7.59 27.65 3.55
N ALA A 24 6.36 27.29 3.88
CA ALA A 24 6.05 25.94 4.31
C ALA A 24 6.49 25.06 3.15
N THR A 25 7.63 24.38 3.31
CA THR A 25 7.98 23.28 2.42
C THR A 25 6.93 22.22 2.68
N THR A 26 5.83 22.27 1.92
CA THR A 26 4.93 21.14 1.80
C THR A 26 5.78 20.07 1.16
N THR A 27 6.36 19.19 1.96
CA THR A 27 6.98 17.95 1.47
C THR A 27 5.91 17.27 0.63
N ALA A 28 6.10 17.26 -0.68
CA ALA A 28 5.21 16.56 -1.59
C ALA A 28 5.14 15.11 -1.09
N LYS A 29 3.92 14.57 -0.97
CA LYS A 29 3.76 13.18 -0.58
C LYS A 29 4.51 12.29 -1.59
N PRO A 30 5.18 11.21 -1.15
CA PRO A 30 5.80 10.27 -2.06
C PRO A 30 4.76 9.81 -3.10
N VAL A 31 5.14 9.81 -4.38
CA VAL A 31 4.34 9.19 -5.43
C VAL A 31 4.50 7.69 -5.27
N LEU A 32 3.44 7.02 -4.82
CA LEU A 32 3.41 5.57 -4.66
C LEU A 32 3.31 4.89 -6.03
N TRP A 33 3.98 3.76 -6.18
CA TRP A 33 3.82 2.87 -7.32
C TRP A 33 2.37 2.37 -7.41
N ASN A 34 1.73 2.54 -8.57
CA ASN A 34 0.32 2.25 -8.77
C ASN A 34 0.11 0.89 -9.45
N PRO A 35 -0.38 -0.14 -8.74
CA PRO A 35 -0.54 -1.48 -9.30
C PRO A 35 -1.48 -1.55 -10.50
N CYS A 36 -2.46 -0.64 -10.62
CA CYS A 36 -3.41 -0.64 -11.75
C CYS A 36 -2.76 -0.26 -13.07
N THR A 37 -1.69 0.52 -13.05
CA THR A 37 -1.03 0.99 -14.29
C THR A 37 0.28 0.28 -14.56
N GLU A 38 0.86 -0.33 -13.53
CA GLU A 38 2.21 -0.87 -13.56
C GLU A 38 2.26 -2.39 -13.72
N ILE A 39 1.17 -3.09 -13.38
CA ILE A 39 1.03 -4.53 -13.66
C ILE A 39 0.35 -4.70 -15.02
N SER A 40 1.00 -5.40 -15.94
CA SER A 40 0.44 -5.66 -17.25
C SER A 40 -0.70 -6.68 -17.23
N ASP A 41 -1.66 -6.53 -18.15
CA ASP A 41 -2.73 -7.51 -18.40
C ASP A 41 -2.20 -8.93 -18.63
N ALA A 42 -1.04 -9.06 -19.28
CA ALA A 42 -0.40 -10.35 -19.51
C ALA A 42 0.02 -11.02 -18.20
N ALA A 43 0.64 -10.26 -17.28
CA ALA A 43 1.03 -10.76 -15.97
C ALA A 43 -0.18 -11.12 -15.10
N LEU A 44 -1.26 -10.33 -15.18
CA LEU A 44 -2.53 -10.63 -14.50
C LEU A 44 -3.18 -11.90 -15.02
N THR A 45 -3.23 -12.06 -16.36
CA THR A 45 -3.77 -13.26 -17.00
C THR A 45 -2.95 -14.49 -16.63
N GLU A 46 -1.61 -14.39 -16.62
CA GLU A 46 -0.71 -15.47 -16.20
C GLU A 46 -0.86 -15.79 -14.71
N ALA A 47 -1.11 -14.79 -13.86
CA ALA A 47 -1.45 -14.99 -12.45
C ALA A 47 -2.83 -15.62 -12.24
N GLY A 48 -3.67 -15.72 -13.29
CA GLY A 48 -4.97 -16.39 -13.26
C GLY A 48 -6.14 -15.51 -12.83
N VAL A 49 -6.03 -14.19 -12.97
CA VAL A 49 -7.12 -13.22 -12.78
C VAL A 49 -7.44 -12.50 -14.09
N ASP A 50 -8.64 -11.93 -14.20
CA ASP A 50 -9.11 -11.23 -15.39
C ASP A 50 -8.80 -9.72 -15.30
N PRO A 51 -7.93 -9.18 -16.18
CA PRO A 51 -7.63 -7.74 -16.21
C PRO A 51 -8.87 -6.86 -16.39
N ALA A 52 -9.92 -7.34 -17.08
CA ALA A 52 -11.14 -6.58 -17.32
C ALA A 52 -11.98 -6.35 -16.04
N THR A 53 -11.64 -7.01 -14.94
CA THR A 53 -12.33 -6.90 -13.65
C THR A 53 -11.65 -5.93 -12.67
N GLU A 54 -10.74 -5.09 -13.18
CA GLU A 54 -10.01 -4.10 -12.41
C GLU A 54 -10.92 -3.27 -11.48
N GLU A 55 -10.59 -3.25 -10.19
CA GLU A 55 -11.19 -2.38 -9.18
C GLU A 55 -10.12 -1.52 -8.51
N LYS A 56 -10.27 -0.19 -8.61
CA LYS A 56 -9.37 0.78 -7.97
C LYS A 56 -9.83 1.10 -6.55
N GLY A 57 -8.91 1.14 -5.60
CA GLY A 57 -9.26 1.46 -4.22
C GLY A 57 -10.01 0.32 -3.52
N VAL A 58 -10.89 0.68 -2.58
CA VAL A 58 -11.79 -0.26 -1.91
C VAL A 58 -13.20 0.03 -2.40
N ALA A 59 -13.81 -0.90 -3.15
CA ALA A 59 -15.11 -0.71 -3.79
C ALA A 59 -15.16 0.56 -4.66
N GLY A 60 -14.08 0.83 -5.41
CA GLY A 60 -13.96 2.03 -6.25
C GLY A 60 -13.49 3.29 -5.51
N VAL A 61 -13.29 3.24 -4.19
CA VAL A 61 -12.97 4.41 -3.36
C VAL A 61 -11.47 4.44 -3.02
N PRO A 62 -10.71 5.47 -3.46
CA PRO A 62 -9.31 5.64 -3.09
C PRO A 62 -9.13 5.76 -1.58
N GLN A 63 -8.06 5.15 -1.05
CA GLN A 63 -7.76 5.17 0.38
C GLN A 63 -6.56 6.09 0.65
N PRO A 64 -6.64 7.04 1.60
CA PRO A 64 -5.53 7.96 1.86
C PRO A 64 -4.23 7.23 2.24
N GLY A 65 -3.16 7.46 1.47
CA GLY A 65 -1.85 6.84 1.70
C GLY A 65 -1.71 5.43 1.10
N TRP A 66 -2.61 5.05 0.20
CA TRP A 66 -2.61 3.75 -0.47
C TRP A 66 -2.89 3.90 -1.96
N GLU A 67 -2.15 3.15 -2.76
CA GLU A 67 -2.57 2.76 -4.11
C GLU A 67 -3.06 1.31 -4.04
N ILE A 68 -4.24 1.02 -4.60
CA ILE A 68 -4.89 -0.29 -4.46
C ILE A 68 -5.49 -0.66 -5.80
N CYS A 69 -5.20 -1.88 -6.24
CA CYS A 69 -5.87 -2.48 -7.38
C CYS A 69 -6.24 -3.93 -7.12
N GLY A 70 -7.49 -4.27 -7.41
CA GLY A 70 -8.03 -5.62 -7.29
C GLY A 70 -8.49 -6.19 -8.63
N TRP A 71 -8.43 -7.50 -8.76
CA TRP A 71 -8.93 -8.26 -9.91
C TRP A 71 -9.58 -9.57 -9.44
N GLN A 72 -10.54 -10.03 -10.23
CA GLN A 72 -11.29 -11.27 -9.99
C GLN A 72 -10.76 -12.38 -10.88
N GLY A 73 -10.63 -13.57 -10.31
CA GLY A 73 -10.50 -14.84 -11.01
C GLY A 73 -11.70 -15.74 -10.69
N SER A 74 -11.75 -16.92 -11.32
CA SER A 74 -12.86 -17.86 -11.13
C SER A 74 -13.01 -18.33 -9.69
N ASN A 75 -11.89 -18.63 -9.02
CA ASN A 75 -11.88 -19.19 -7.66
C ASN A 75 -11.26 -18.26 -6.61
N TYR A 76 -10.45 -17.29 -7.03
CA TYR A 76 -9.73 -16.37 -6.15
C TYR A 76 -9.87 -14.93 -6.65
N ALA A 77 -9.90 -14.00 -5.71
CA ALA A 77 -9.71 -12.59 -5.95
C ALA A 77 -8.29 -12.20 -5.50
N LEU A 78 -7.66 -11.31 -6.25
CA LEU A 78 -6.32 -10.82 -5.96
C LEU A 78 -6.37 -9.31 -5.78
N THR A 79 -5.66 -8.79 -4.78
CA THR A 79 -5.51 -7.35 -4.61
C THR A 79 -4.06 -7.00 -4.28
N VAL A 80 -3.54 -5.99 -4.96
CA VAL A 80 -2.22 -5.43 -4.69
C VAL A 80 -2.40 -4.06 -4.06
N TYR A 81 -1.69 -3.83 -2.95
CA TYR A 81 -1.67 -2.56 -2.24
C TYR A 81 -0.25 -2.01 -2.21
N THR A 82 -0.09 -0.71 -2.38
CA THR A 82 1.17 0.00 -2.14
C THR A 82 0.95 1.06 -1.09
N THR A 83 1.89 1.20 -0.15
CA THR A 83 1.84 2.23 0.89
C THR A 83 3.22 2.68 1.33
N ASP A 84 3.30 3.88 1.92
CA ASP A 84 4.53 4.43 2.51
C ASP A 84 4.85 3.88 3.92
N LYS A 85 4.04 2.94 4.39
CA LYS A 85 4.17 2.33 5.71
C LYS A 85 5.24 1.25 5.71
N PRO A 86 6.02 1.10 6.79
CA PRO A 86 6.98 0.01 6.94
C PRO A 86 6.27 -1.31 7.24
N VAL A 87 6.96 -2.45 7.09
CA VAL A 87 6.44 -3.78 7.47
C VAL A 87 5.95 -3.81 8.93
N SER A 88 6.65 -3.12 9.83
CA SER A 88 6.28 -3.06 11.26
C SER A 88 4.92 -2.43 11.52
N TYR A 89 4.37 -1.64 10.59
CA TYR A 89 3.00 -1.14 10.66
C TYR A 89 1.97 -2.29 10.60
N PHE A 90 2.24 -3.32 9.79
CA PHE A 90 1.38 -4.49 9.65
C PHE A 90 1.51 -5.43 10.86
N GLU A 91 2.74 -5.62 11.38
CA GLU A 91 3.02 -6.44 12.56
C GLU A 91 2.37 -5.88 13.84
N GLN A 92 2.35 -4.55 13.97
CA GLN A 92 1.76 -3.86 15.12
C GLN A 92 0.25 -3.70 15.01
N LYS A 93 -0.35 -3.97 13.85
CA LYS A 93 -1.79 -3.80 13.62
C LYS A 93 -2.56 -4.89 14.38
N PRO A 94 -3.40 -4.53 15.38
CA PRO A 94 -4.22 -5.52 16.07
C PRO A 94 -5.11 -6.25 15.07
N GLY A 95 -5.17 -7.57 15.22
CA GLY A 95 -5.93 -8.45 14.32
C GLY A 95 -5.11 -9.02 13.18
N ASN A 96 -3.92 -8.51 12.84
CA ASN A 96 -3.00 -9.27 12.01
C ASN A 96 -2.28 -10.31 12.89
N VAL A 97 -2.25 -11.57 12.44
CA VAL A 97 -1.77 -12.71 13.22
C VAL A 97 -1.00 -13.69 12.32
N ASN A 98 -0.35 -14.68 12.94
CA ASN A 98 0.31 -15.79 12.23
C ASN A 98 1.38 -15.33 11.23
N PHE A 99 2.20 -14.35 11.64
CA PHE A 99 3.31 -13.87 10.84
C PHE A 99 4.34 -14.98 10.56
N ALA A 100 4.78 -15.08 9.32
CA ALA A 100 5.82 -16.02 8.90
C ALA A 100 6.64 -15.45 7.74
N ASP A 101 7.95 -15.62 7.80
CA ASP A 101 8.83 -15.28 6.68
C ASP A 101 8.54 -16.19 5.49
N VAL A 102 8.45 -15.59 4.31
CA VAL A 102 8.28 -16.30 3.03
C VAL A 102 9.24 -15.73 2.00
N THR A 103 9.54 -16.52 0.98
CA THR A 103 10.29 -16.07 -0.20
C THR A 103 9.49 -16.43 -1.44
N ILE A 104 9.23 -15.43 -2.28
CA ILE A 104 8.47 -15.58 -3.53
C ILE A 104 9.27 -14.89 -4.63
N ALA A 105 9.59 -15.63 -5.70
CA ALA A 105 10.43 -15.14 -6.80
C ALA A 105 11.71 -14.43 -6.32
N ASP A 106 12.46 -15.09 -5.43
CA ASP A 106 13.69 -14.58 -4.79
C ASP A 106 13.54 -13.27 -3.99
N ARG A 107 12.30 -12.85 -3.70
CA ARG A 107 12.01 -11.70 -2.84
C ARG A 107 11.50 -12.17 -1.49
N GLN A 108 12.17 -11.71 -0.43
CA GLN A 108 11.72 -11.95 0.93
C GLN A 108 10.49 -11.10 1.24
N GLY A 109 9.51 -11.71 1.89
CA GLY A 109 8.30 -11.06 2.38
C GLY A 109 7.85 -11.67 3.70
N SER A 110 6.86 -11.06 4.32
CA SER A 110 6.22 -11.56 5.53
C SER A 110 4.76 -11.88 5.23
N GLN A 111 4.40 -13.15 5.35
CA GLN A 111 3.01 -13.61 5.30
C GLN A 111 2.32 -13.29 6.62
N PHE A 112 1.03 -12.98 6.58
CA PHE A 112 0.17 -12.94 7.77
C PHE A 112 -1.28 -13.34 7.42
N ARG A 113 -2.11 -13.46 8.45
CA ARG A 113 -3.55 -13.68 8.35
C ARG A 113 -4.29 -12.64 9.17
N VAL A 114 -5.59 -12.47 8.92
CA VAL A 114 -6.46 -11.60 9.73
C VAL A 114 -7.27 -12.45 10.72
N GLN A 115 -7.20 -12.08 12.00
CA GLN A 115 -7.92 -12.70 13.10
C GLN A 115 -9.42 -12.65 12.83
N GLY A 116 -10.10 -13.78 13.06
CA GLY A 116 -11.53 -13.92 12.80
C GLY A 116 -11.84 -14.52 11.41
N ASP A 117 -10.85 -14.65 10.53
CA ASP A 117 -10.97 -15.45 9.30
C ASP A 117 -10.91 -16.96 9.59
N THR A 118 -11.96 -17.45 10.26
CA THR A 118 -12.07 -18.84 10.73
C THR A 118 -12.13 -19.88 9.60
N ARG A 119 -12.36 -19.43 8.36
CA ARG A 119 -12.42 -20.28 7.17
C ARG A 119 -11.14 -20.20 6.33
N ASN A 120 -10.11 -19.47 6.79
CA ASN A 120 -8.86 -19.23 6.08
C ASN A 120 -9.10 -18.79 4.62
N LEU A 121 -10.01 -17.84 4.44
CA LEU A 121 -10.42 -17.34 3.13
C LEU A 121 -9.43 -16.34 2.56
N TRP A 122 -8.48 -15.82 3.35
CA TRP A 122 -7.55 -14.79 2.94
C TRP A 122 -6.10 -15.14 3.28
N CYS A 123 -5.19 -14.86 2.34
CA CYS A 123 -3.74 -14.86 2.54
C CYS A 123 -3.18 -13.49 2.18
N ASP A 124 -2.30 -12.97 3.02
CA ASP A 124 -1.61 -11.71 2.80
C ASP A 124 -0.10 -11.92 2.89
N VAL A 125 0.64 -11.32 1.97
CA VAL A 125 2.10 -11.21 2.05
C VAL A 125 2.51 -9.77 1.80
N VAL A 126 3.32 -9.20 2.69
CA VAL A 126 3.93 -7.88 2.52
C VAL A 126 5.39 -8.01 2.11
N PHE A 127 5.77 -7.19 1.14
CA PHE A 127 7.12 -7.09 0.62
C PHE A 127 7.66 -5.68 0.92
N PRO A 128 8.78 -5.53 1.63
CA PRO A 128 9.43 -4.24 1.80
C PRO A 128 9.81 -3.65 0.43
N SER A 129 9.67 -2.34 0.27
CA SER A 129 10.16 -1.58 -0.88
C SER A 129 10.84 -0.27 -0.44
N GLU A 130 11.56 0.40 -1.33
CA GLU A 130 12.14 1.73 -1.09
C GLU A 130 11.07 2.77 -0.73
N GLN A 131 9.85 2.56 -1.23
CA GLN A 131 8.72 3.44 -0.97
C GLN A 131 7.95 3.06 0.29
N GLY A 132 8.20 1.91 0.91
CA GLY A 132 7.45 1.40 2.06
C GLY A 132 7.17 -0.10 1.92
N VAL A 133 5.93 -0.44 1.55
CA VAL A 133 5.48 -1.82 1.37
C VAL A 133 4.61 -1.98 0.13
N VAL A 134 4.78 -3.11 -0.55
CA VAL A 134 3.79 -3.68 -1.48
C VAL A 134 3.18 -4.91 -0.82
N GLN A 135 1.86 -4.94 -0.67
CA GLN A 135 1.11 -6.10 -0.17
C GLN A 135 0.45 -6.82 -1.34
N LEU A 136 0.57 -8.13 -1.38
CA LEU A 136 -0.24 -9.01 -2.21
C LEU A 136 -1.24 -9.72 -1.29
N ALA A 137 -2.53 -9.54 -1.55
CA ALA A 137 -3.61 -10.23 -0.86
C ALA A 137 -4.36 -11.13 -1.84
N VAL A 138 -4.68 -12.34 -1.39
CA VAL A 138 -5.53 -13.28 -2.12
C VAL A 138 -6.67 -13.70 -1.22
N GLY A 139 -7.88 -13.53 -1.72
CA GLY A 139 -9.11 -14.01 -1.10
C GLY A 139 -9.78 -15.08 -1.94
N ASN A 140 -10.57 -15.94 -1.32
CA ASN A 140 -11.52 -16.78 -2.04
C ASN A 140 -12.53 -15.88 -2.78
N SER A 141 -12.76 -16.17 -4.06
CA SER A 141 -13.68 -15.39 -4.88
C SER A 141 -15.12 -15.61 -4.41
N ALA A 142 -15.91 -14.53 -4.40
CA ALA A 142 -17.33 -14.58 -4.03
C ALA A 142 -18.18 -15.35 -5.05
N ILE A 143 -17.65 -15.55 -6.27
CA ILE A 143 -18.30 -16.28 -7.36
C ILE A 143 -17.73 -17.69 -7.54
N ALA A 144 -16.91 -18.16 -6.61
CA ALA A 144 -16.24 -19.45 -6.75
C ALA A 144 -17.23 -20.62 -6.66
N ASP A 145 -17.06 -21.59 -7.56
CA ASP A 145 -17.86 -22.81 -7.60
C ASP A 145 -17.03 -24.01 -7.15
N GLY A 146 -17.39 -24.61 -6.02
CA GLY A 146 -16.79 -25.85 -5.51
C GLY A 146 -15.76 -25.67 -4.39
N PRO A 147 -15.04 -26.75 -4.03
CA PRO A 147 -14.05 -26.71 -2.96
C PRO A 147 -12.84 -25.86 -3.37
N LEU A 148 -12.40 -24.99 -2.46
CA LEU A 148 -11.28 -24.08 -2.67
C LEU A 148 -10.04 -24.62 -1.96
N GLU A 149 -8.88 -24.50 -2.62
CA GLU A 149 -7.58 -24.72 -1.98
C GLU A 149 -7.27 -23.56 -1.01
N ASP A 150 -6.17 -23.69 -0.25
CA ASP A 150 -5.72 -22.61 0.63
C ASP A 150 -5.31 -21.39 -0.21
N PRO A 151 -5.82 -20.18 0.08
CA PRO A 151 -5.45 -18.95 -0.62
C PRO A 151 -3.95 -18.67 -0.65
N CYS A 152 -3.17 -19.12 0.35
CA CYS A 152 -1.71 -18.94 0.32
C CYS A 152 -1.03 -19.82 -0.74
N VAL A 153 -1.60 -20.98 -1.07
CA VAL A 153 -1.06 -21.83 -2.15
C VAL A 153 -1.26 -21.13 -3.49
N TYR A 154 -2.44 -20.55 -3.71
CA TYR A 154 -2.69 -19.71 -4.88
C TYR A 154 -1.79 -18.46 -4.88
N LEU A 155 -1.68 -17.76 -3.74
CA LEU A 155 -0.84 -16.58 -3.60
C LEU A 155 0.61 -16.85 -3.97
N GLN A 156 1.19 -18.00 -3.59
CA GLN A 156 2.55 -18.35 -4.00
C GLN A 156 2.69 -18.48 -5.52
N ARG A 157 1.71 -19.10 -6.21
CA ARG A 157 1.72 -19.22 -7.66
C ARG A 157 1.54 -17.87 -8.36
N ALA A 158 0.51 -17.11 -7.99
CA ALA A 158 0.28 -15.78 -8.55
C ALA A 158 1.45 -14.83 -8.24
N GLY A 159 1.97 -14.89 -7.02
CA GLY A 159 3.11 -14.11 -6.58
C GLY A 159 4.39 -14.43 -7.35
N ALA A 160 4.62 -15.67 -7.79
CA ALA A 160 5.78 -15.99 -8.62
C ALA A 160 5.81 -15.21 -9.95
N VAL A 161 4.64 -14.79 -10.44
CA VAL A 161 4.46 -13.99 -11.65
C VAL A 161 4.52 -12.49 -11.33
N LEU A 162 3.80 -12.05 -10.28
CA LEU A 162 3.59 -10.63 -9.98
C LEU A 162 4.73 -9.99 -9.17
N VAL A 163 5.30 -10.71 -8.20
CA VAL A 163 6.34 -10.16 -7.31
C VAL A 163 7.57 -9.62 -8.07
N PRO A 164 8.01 -10.21 -9.19
CA PRO A 164 9.05 -9.62 -10.04
C PRO A 164 8.73 -8.23 -10.59
N THR A 165 7.45 -7.85 -10.75
CA THR A 165 7.05 -6.53 -11.28
C THR A 165 6.99 -5.46 -10.20
N PHE A 166 6.95 -5.85 -8.92
CA PHE A 166 6.83 -4.92 -7.81
C PHE A 166 8.11 -4.06 -7.66
N PRO A 167 7.98 -2.76 -7.31
CA PRO A 167 9.13 -1.89 -7.05
C PRO A 167 10.00 -2.50 -5.95
N LYS A 168 11.32 -2.32 -6.06
CA LYS A 168 12.28 -2.84 -5.07
C LYS A 168 12.24 -2.07 -3.77
#